data_AF-A0A1Y4ARV4-F1
#
_entry.id   AF-A0A1Y4ARV4-F1
#
_cell.length_a   1.000
_cell.length_b   1.000
_cell.length_c   1.000
_cell.angle_alpha   90.00
_cell.angle_beta   90.00
_cell.angle_gamma   90.00
#
_symmetry.space_group_name_H-M   'P 1'
#
loop_
_entity.id
_entity.type
_entity.pdbx_description
1 polymer ?
#
loop_
_entity_poly.entity_id
_entity_poly.type
_entity_poly.pdbx_seq_one_letter_code
_entity_poly.pdbx_strand_id
1 'polypeptide(L)'
;MMFVVINLIYGKRERPWVFALTNAMHFVLVNIVMDIFLKEKYGYETWFLIFLPLMGNVLAYAVVIIQTINWKENFVKMLLAFMLADALCGMTGYSMYTFTKRPELIFIFGMCILVIFCLVFSKLMKKYRTIKLYHPWLVGGFILYTTLQGALSRVLYVLQDTNMISSTMFFIGICNIIFAIAFVLVEYIIYTLILQRKYHMLLRNKAQMEDYYRQVSKHIREIDETRILLGQGTKLLAAAHQEQQDSMELSPKELDPKELQTYLSRLKSQYEALGEVFFCNDFAIDSVLRDFVISCRQKGIGTDILFHEYKRGKVAAGDAAA
;
A
#
# COMPACT_ATOMS: atom_id res chain seq x y z
N MET A 1 32.87 -1.42 1.19
CA MET A 1 32.09 -0.23 0.82
C MET A 1 30.59 -0.41 1.00
N MET A 2 29.96 -1.43 0.38
CA MET A 2 28.52 -1.71 0.45
C MET A 2 27.94 -1.67 1.88
N PHE A 3 28.59 -2.34 2.84
CA PHE A 3 28.16 -2.35 4.25
C PHE A 3 28.02 -0.94 4.85
N VAL A 4 28.96 -0.04 4.56
CA VAL A 4 28.96 1.33 5.07
C VAL A 4 27.83 2.15 4.42
N VAL A 5 27.67 2.00 3.10
CA VAL A 5 26.63 2.73 2.34
C VAL A 5 25.23 2.32 2.81
N ILE A 6 24.95 1.02 2.94
CA ILE A 6 23.64 0.52 3.40
C ILE A 6 23.33 0.96 4.84
N ASN A 7 24.31 0.90 5.74
CA ASN A 7 24.14 1.42 7.11
C ASN A 7 23.95 2.94 7.14
N LEU A 8 24.56 3.69 6.22
CA LEU A 8 24.31 5.13 6.08
C LEU A 8 22.86 5.39 5.64
N ILE A 9 22.35 4.60 4.68
CA ILE A 9 20.97 4.69 4.19
C ILE A 9 19.98 4.39 5.31
N TYR A 10 20.08 3.24 5.98
CA TYR A 10 19.04 2.77 6.92
C TYR A 10 19.31 3.13 8.39
N GLY A 11 20.51 3.61 8.72
CA GLY A 11 20.93 3.93 10.09
C GLY A 11 21.34 2.70 10.89
N LYS A 12 21.61 2.89 12.18
CA LYS A 12 21.77 1.77 13.12
C LYS A 12 20.43 1.06 13.25
N ARG A 13 20.38 -0.21 12.86
CA ARG A 13 19.21 -1.08 12.95
C ARG A 13 19.48 -2.23 13.91
N GLU A 14 18.42 -2.92 14.32
CA GLU A 14 18.53 -4.12 15.15
C GLU A 14 19.36 -5.19 14.43
N ARG A 15 20.18 -5.90 15.21
CA ARG A 15 21.02 -7.03 14.77
C ARG A 15 21.92 -6.69 13.56
N PRO A 16 22.83 -5.70 13.67
CA PRO A 16 23.75 -5.35 12.58
C PRO A 16 24.72 -6.49 12.24
N TRP A 17 24.98 -7.40 13.18
CA TRP A 17 25.80 -8.59 12.95
C TRP A 17 25.18 -9.55 11.92
N VAL A 18 23.85 -9.62 11.81
CA VAL A 18 23.18 -10.47 10.81
C VAL A 18 23.53 -9.97 9.40
N PHE A 19 23.52 -8.65 9.21
CA PHE A 19 23.91 -8.04 7.95
C PHE A 19 25.39 -8.25 7.62
N ALA A 20 26.26 -8.16 8.62
CA ALA A 20 27.68 -8.45 8.44
C ALA A 20 27.91 -9.92 8.06
N LEU A 21 27.23 -10.84 8.75
CA LEU A 21 27.33 -12.29 8.54
C LEU A 21 26.82 -12.70 7.16
N THR A 22 25.65 -12.21 6.74
CA THR A 22 25.07 -12.56 5.42
C THR A 22 25.91 -12.05 4.26
N ASN A 23 26.47 -10.84 4.36
CA ASN A 23 27.42 -10.35 3.34
C ASN A 23 28.75 -11.11 3.36
N ALA A 24 29.25 -11.49 4.54
CA ALA A 24 30.47 -12.29 4.64
C ALA A 24 30.25 -13.67 4.00
N MET A 25 29.13 -14.33 4.30
CA MET A 25 28.75 -15.59 3.64
C MET A 25 28.61 -15.43 2.13
N HIS A 26 27.92 -14.37 1.67
CA HIS A 26 27.81 -14.07 0.25
C HIS A 26 29.18 -13.90 -0.40
N PHE A 27 30.09 -13.16 0.24
CA PHE A 27 31.44 -12.96 -0.26
C PHE A 27 32.21 -14.29 -0.36
N VAL A 28 32.17 -15.12 0.68
CA VAL A 28 32.84 -16.43 0.70
C VAL A 28 32.25 -17.35 -0.38
N LEU A 29 30.93 -17.43 -0.50
CA LEU A 29 30.28 -18.29 -1.47
C LEU A 29 30.60 -17.86 -2.91
N VAL A 30 30.45 -16.57 -3.22
CA VAL A 30 30.64 -16.07 -4.60
C VAL A 30 32.11 -16.00 -4.98
N ASN A 31 32.98 -15.43 -4.15
CA ASN A 31 34.36 -15.17 -4.55
C ASN A 31 35.29 -16.35 -4.26
N ILE A 32 35.10 -17.06 -3.15
CA ILE A 32 36.00 -18.17 -2.78
C ILE A 32 35.48 -19.48 -3.39
N VAL A 33 34.26 -19.88 -3.05
CA VAL A 33 33.74 -21.19 -3.47
C VAL A 33 33.47 -21.21 -4.98
N MET A 34 32.74 -20.23 -5.49
CA MET A 34 32.35 -20.20 -6.90
C MET A 34 33.49 -19.75 -7.82
N ASP A 35 34.10 -18.59 -7.57
CA ASP A 35 35.08 -18.01 -8.51
C ASP A 35 36.50 -18.58 -8.39
N ILE A 36 36.96 -19.02 -7.21
CA ILE A 36 38.29 -19.67 -7.08
C ILE A 36 38.16 -21.17 -7.28
N PHE A 37 37.44 -21.88 -6.39
CA PHE A 37 37.43 -23.35 -6.40
C PHE A 37 36.67 -23.97 -7.57
N LEU A 38 35.40 -23.57 -7.76
CA LEU A 38 34.57 -24.20 -8.78
C LEU A 38 35.00 -23.79 -10.20
N LYS A 39 35.51 -22.58 -10.37
CA LYS A 39 36.07 -22.13 -11.65
C LYS A 39 37.38 -22.82 -12.03
N GLU A 40 38.24 -23.13 -11.07
CA GLU A 40 39.44 -23.93 -11.35
C GLU A 40 39.06 -25.31 -11.91
N LYS A 41 37.99 -25.90 -11.37
CA LYS A 41 37.54 -27.25 -11.78
C LYS A 41 36.67 -27.28 -13.05
N TYR A 42 35.79 -26.29 -13.22
CA TYR A 42 34.77 -26.28 -14.28
C TYR A 42 34.86 -25.06 -15.21
N GLY A 43 35.91 -24.24 -15.11
CA GLY A 43 36.04 -22.96 -15.82
C GLY A 43 36.13 -23.07 -17.34
N TYR A 44 36.36 -24.27 -17.88
CA TYR A 44 36.33 -24.55 -19.32
C TYR A 44 34.96 -25.01 -19.82
N GLU A 45 34.03 -25.32 -18.91
CA GLU A 45 32.69 -25.80 -19.25
C GLU A 45 31.73 -24.64 -19.49
N THR A 46 31.11 -24.59 -20.67
CA THR A 46 30.18 -23.52 -21.06
C THR A 46 28.99 -23.39 -20.10
N TRP A 47 28.46 -24.51 -19.59
CA TRP A 47 27.35 -24.49 -18.63
C TRP A 47 27.74 -23.80 -17.32
N PHE A 48 29.00 -23.97 -16.88
CA PHE A 48 29.50 -23.36 -15.64
C PHE A 48 29.74 -21.87 -15.81
N LEU A 49 30.27 -21.44 -16.96
CA LEU A 49 30.46 -20.02 -17.29
C LEU A 49 29.13 -19.25 -17.35
N ILE A 50 28.04 -19.90 -17.78
CA ILE A 50 26.67 -19.33 -17.74
C ILE A 50 26.11 -19.33 -16.31
N PHE A 51 26.36 -20.40 -15.55
CA PHE A 51 25.86 -20.58 -14.19
C PHE A 51 26.44 -19.57 -13.19
N LEU A 52 27.74 -19.31 -13.27
CA LEU A 52 28.48 -18.45 -12.34
C LEU A 52 27.85 -17.05 -12.16
N PRO A 53 27.58 -16.25 -13.22
CA PRO A 53 26.98 -14.92 -13.08
C PRO A 53 25.52 -14.98 -12.59
N LEU A 54 24.77 -16.03 -12.92
CA LEU A 54 23.38 -16.19 -12.48
C LEU A 54 23.32 -16.48 -10.98
N MET A 55 24.18 -17.36 -10.48
CA MET A 55 24.23 -17.69 -9.05
C MET A 55 24.66 -16.52 -8.18
N GLY A 56 25.60 -15.69 -8.64
CA GLY A 56 25.97 -14.46 -7.95
C GLY A 56 24.76 -13.55 -7.73
N ASN A 57 23.93 -13.36 -8.75
CA ASN A 57 22.70 -12.56 -8.64
C ASN A 57 21.70 -13.20 -7.67
N VAL A 58 21.46 -14.52 -7.77
CA VAL A 58 20.54 -15.25 -6.87
C VAL A 58 20.96 -15.11 -5.40
N LEU A 59 22.25 -15.29 -5.12
CA LEU A 59 22.78 -15.13 -3.77
C LEU A 59 22.66 -13.68 -3.28
N ALA A 60 22.86 -12.68 -4.15
CA ALA A 60 22.65 -11.28 -3.80
C ALA A 60 21.18 -10.99 -3.43
N TYR A 61 20.21 -11.54 -4.16
CA TYR A 61 18.79 -11.43 -3.78
C TYR A 61 18.49 -12.12 -2.45
N ALA A 62 19.10 -13.28 -2.17
CA ALA A 62 18.93 -13.96 -0.91
C ALA A 62 19.38 -13.08 0.27
N VAL A 63 20.50 -12.35 0.14
CA VAL A 63 20.93 -11.37 1.15
C VAL A 63 19.88 -10.29 1.37
N VAL A 64 19.32 -9.73 0.29
CA VAL A 64 18.27 -8.70 0.38
C VAL A 64 17.01 -9.25 1.06
N ILE A 65 16.58 -10.48 0.73
CA ILE A 65 15.41 -11.13 1.34
C ILE A 65 15.63 -11.31 2.85
N ILE A 66 16.75 -11.91 3.25
CA ILE A 66 17.09 -12.12 4.67
C ILE A 66 17.09 -10.78 5.40
N GLN A 67 17.67 -9.75 4.79
CA GLN A 67 17.76 -8.44 5.41
C GLN A 67 16.41 -7.72 5.50
N THR A 68 15.55 -7.91 4.51
CA THR A 68 14.18 -7.39 4.50
C THR A 68 13.37 -7.98 5.67
N ILE A 69 13.49 -9.30 5.90
CA ILE A 69 12.86 -9.98 7.04
C ILE A 69 13.42 -9.46 8.37
N ASN A 70 14.75 -9.34 8.48
CA ASN A 70 15.41 -8.91 9.71
C ASN A 70 15.06 -7.46 10.10
N TRP A 71 14.97 -6.55 9.13
CA TRP A 71 14.67 -5.14 9.39
C TRP A 71 13.20 -4.76 9.24
N LYS A 72 12.32 -5.72 8.88
CA LYS A 72 10.88 -5.52 8.65
C LYS A 72 10.58 -4.32 7.73
N GLU A 73 11.41 -4.13 6.72
CA GLU A 73 11.27 -3.05 5.73
C GLU A 73 10.61 -3.58 4.45
N ASN A 74 10.16 -2.68 3.57
CA ASN A 74 9.64 -3.09 2.27
C ASN A 74 10.77 -3.66 1.39
N PHE A 75 10.59 -4.87 0.85
CA PHE A 75 11.54 -5.56 -0.01
C PHE A 75 12.04 -4.69 -1.16
N VAL A 76 11.14 -4.01 -1.88
CA VAL A 76 11.51 -3.20 -3.05
C VAL A 76 12.39 -2.01 -2.66
N LYS A 77 12.10 -1.39 -1.51
CA LYS A 77 12.91 -0.28 -0.98
C LYS A 77 14.31 -0.76 -0.58
N MET A 78 14.38 -1.95 0.04
CA MET A 78 15.66 -2.57 0.38
C MET A 78 16.46 -2.95 -0.87
N LEU A 79 15.81 -3.57 -1.85
CA LEU A 79 16.43 -3.96 -3.10
C LEU A 79 16.98 -2.75 -3.86
N LEU A 80 16.22 -1.66 -3.95
CA LEU A 80 16.67 -0.42 -4.59
C LEU A 80 17.92 0.14 -3.91
N ALA A 81 17.96 0.16 -2.57
CA ALA A 81 19.12 0.63 -1.83
C ALA A 81 20.36 -0.24 -2.09
N PHE A 82 20.19 -1.56 -2.17
CA PHE A 82 21.27 -2.50 -2.49
C PHE A 82 21.78 -2.31 -3.91
N MET A 83 20.90 -2.13 -4.89
CA MET A 83 21.31 -1.86 -6.26
C MET A 83 22.06 -0.54 -6.40
N LEU A 84 21.63 0.52 -5.72
CA LEU A 84 22.34 1.80 -5.73
C LEU A 84 23.72 1.68 -5.08
N ALA A 85 23.81 0.94 -3.97
CA ALA A 85 25.09 0.67 -3.31
C ALA A 85 26.00 -0.21 -4.19
N ASP A 86 25.44 -1.22 -4.87
CA ASP A 86 26.16 -2.10 -5.76
C ASP A 86 26.66 -1.36 -7.02
N ALA A 87 25.82 -0.52 -7.64
CA ALA A 87 26.22 0.33 -8.75
C ALA A 87 27.38 1.27 -8.38
N LEU A 88 27.34 1.88 -7.19
CA LEU A 88 28.46 2.67 -6.69
C LEU A 88 29.72 1.81 -6.51
N CYS A 89 29.59 0.60 -5.94
CA CYS A 89 30.72 -0.33 -5.77
C CYS A 89 31.31 -0.81 -7.10
N GLY A 90 30.45 -1.21 -8.04
CA GLY A 90 30.85 -1.68 -9.36
C GLY A 90 31.52 -0.58 -10.18
N MET A 91 30.93 0.62 -10.24
CA MET A 91 31.51 1.73 -11.00
C MET A 91 32.87 2.16 -10.45
N THR A 92 33.00 2.28 -9.12
CA THR A 92 34.29 2.67 -8.51
C THR A 92 35.39 1.64 -8.76
N GLY A 93 35.07 0.35 -8.63
CA GLY A 93 36.00 -0.74 -8.93
C GLY A 93 36.41 -0.78 -10.40
N TYR A 94 35.42 -0.74 -11.30
CA TYR A 94 35.66 -0.81 -12.74
C TYR A 94 36.44 0.40 -13.26
N SER A 95 36.03 1.62 -12.91
CA SER A 95 36.74 2.84 -13.32
C SER A 95 38.21 2.79 -12.91
N MET A 96 38.50 2.40 -11.66
CA MET A 96 39.89 2.35 -11.21
C MET A 96 40.72 1.28 -11.93
N TYR A 97 40.13 0.10 -12.15
CA TYR A 97 40.77 -0.96 -12.92
C TYR A 97 41.09 -0.51 -14.34
N THR A 98 40.18 0.20 -15.01
CA THR A 98 40.41 0.75 -16.35
C THR A 98 41.51 1.79 -16.39
N PHE A 99 41.59 2.69 -15.39
CA PHE A 99 42.59 3.77 -15.39
C PHE A 99 44.00 3.32 -14.99
N THR A 100 44.11 2.47 -13.99
CA THR A 100 45.43 2.13 -13.40
C THR A 100 45.93 0.73 -13.72
N LYS A 101 45.05 -0.19 -14.13
CA LYS A 101 45.35 -1.62 -14.35
C LYS A 101 46.04 -2.31 -13.15
N ARG A 102 46.05 -1.67 -11.98
CA ARG A 102 46.70 -2.17 -10.76
C ARG A 102 45.62 -2.45 -9.71
N PRO A 103 45.40 -3.72 -9.33
CA PRO A 103 44.31 -4.09 -8.42
C PRO A 103 44.48 -3.51 -7.01
N GLU A 104 45.72 -3.30 -6.56
CA GLU A 104 46.04 -2.78 -5.21
C GLU A 104 45.49 -1.36 -4.97
N LEU A 105 45.44 -0.53 -6.01
CA LEU A 105 44.97 0.85 -5.90
C LEU A 105 43.44 0.97 -5.85
N ILE A 106 42.71 -0.10 -6.21
CA ILE A 106 41.24 -0.15 -6.15
C ILE A 106 40.76 0.08 -4.72
N PHE A 107 41.46 -0.48 -3.74
CA PHE A 107 41.09 -0.34 -2.33
C PHE A 107 41.22 1.11 -1.85
N ILE A 108 42.38 1.73 -2.09
CA ILE A 108 42.67 3.11 -1.66
C ILE A 108 41.70 4.08 -2.34
N PHE A 109 41.52 3.95 -3.64
CA PHE A 109 40.60 4.79 -4.41
C PHE A 109 39.15 4.62 -3.97
N GLY A 110 38.71 3.37 -3.76
CA GLY A 110 37.38 3.06 -3.25
C GLY A 110 37.12 3.68 -1.88
N MET A 111 38.13 3.68 -0.98
CA MET A 111 38.04 4.35 0.32
C MET A 111 37.95 5.87 0.18
N CYS A 112 38.74 6.48 -0.70
CA CYS A 112 38.65 7.92 -0.99
C CYS A 112 37.26 8.31 -1.53
N ILE A 113 36.73 7.56 -2.50
CA ILE A 113 35.39 7.82 -3.03
C ILE A 113 34.33 7.59 -1.96
N LEU A 114 34.45 6.55 -1.14
CA LEU A 114 33.51 6.32 -0.03
C LEU A 114 33.45 7.52 0.92
N VAL A 115 34.61 8.09 1.28
CA VAL A 115 34.68 9.27 2.13
C VAL A 115 33.99 10.47 1.46
N ILE A 116 34.32 10.77 0.21
CA ILE A 116 33.70 11.87 -0.55
C ILE A 116 32.18 11.65 -0.65
N PHE A 117 31.77 10.43 -0.99
CA PHE A 117 30.36 10.05 -1.11
C PHE A 117 29.61 10.24 0.21
N CYS A 118 30.20 9.78 1.32
CA CYS A 118 29.64 9.99 2.65
C CYS A 118 29.51 11.48 3.01
N LEU A 119 30.50 12.30 2.67
CA LEU A 119 30.46 13.74 2.97
C LEU A 119 29.38 14.45 2.15
N VAL A 120 29.32 14.19 0.83
CA VAL A 120 28.42 14.89 -0.10
C VAL A 120 26.98 14.38 0.03
N PHE A 121 26.78 13.06 0.07
CA PHE A 121 25.45 12.46 -0.04
C PHE A 121 24.82 12.03 1.28
N SER A 122 25.52 12.17 2.43
CA SER A 122 24.95 11.78 3.74
C SER A 122 23.59 12.41 4.04
N LYS A 123 23.39 13.68 3.70
CA LYS A 123 22.10 14.37 3.89
C LYS A 123 21.00 13.77 3.02
N LEU A 124 21.30 13.45 1.77
CA LEU A 124 20.37 12.82 0.82
C LEU A 124 20.00 11.40 1.26
N MET A 125 20.98 10.62 1.75
CA MET A 125 20.76 9.27 2.27
C MET A 125 19.91 9.25 3.54
N LYS A 126 20.07 10.25 4.42
CA LYS A 126 19.17 10.41 5.58
C LYS A 126 17.73 10.70 5.12
N LYS A 127 17.55 11.51 4.08
CA LYS A 127 16.23 11.79 3.48
C LYS A 127 15.60 10.55 2.85
N TYR A 128 16.40 9.63 2.30
CA TYR A 128 15.90 8.36 1.76
C TYR A 128 15.15 7.51 2.80
N ARG A 129 15.48 7.62 4.10
CA ARG A 129 14.80 6.91 5.18
C ARG A 129 13.31 7.22 5.23
N THR A 130 12.94 8.49 5.07
CA THR A 130 11.56 8.96 5.20
C THR A 130 10.74 8.79 3.92
N ILE A 131 11.37 8.42 2.80
CA ILE A 131 10.64 8.18 1.55
C ILE A 131 9.82 6.90 1.67
N LYS A 132 8.51 7.03 1.49
CA LYS A 132 7.59 5.92 1.25
C LYS A 132 7.42 5.78 -0.27
N LEU A 133 7.67 4.58 -0.80
CA LEU A 133 7.41 4.27 -2.20
C LEU A 133 5.89 4.14 -2.38
N TYR A 134 5.28 5.07 -3.11
CA TYR A 134 3.83 5.05 -3.40
C TYR A 134 3.44 3.90 -4.34
N HIS A 135 4.31 3.59 -5.31
CA HIS A 135 4.11 2.50 -6.27
C HIS A 135 5.30 1.53 -6.23
N PRO A 136 5.45 0.74 -5.16
CA PRO A 136 6.57 -0.20 -5.03
C PRO A 136 6.56 -1.26 -6.13
N TRP A 137 5.39 -1.61 -6.68
CA TRP A 137 5.30 -2.56 -7.77
C TRP A 137 5.97 -2.05 -9.06
N LEU A 138 5.76 -0.79 -9.46
CA LEU A 138 6.44 -0.18 -10.62
C LEU A 138 7.96 -0.15 -10.45
N VAL A 139 8.43 0.27 -9.27
CA VAL A 139 9.87 0.32 -8.97
C VAL A 139 10.46 -1.09 -8.95
N GLY A 140 9.74 -2.05 -8.39
CA GLY A 140 10.13 -3.47 -8.39
C GLY A 140 10.19 -4.07 -9.79
N GLY A 141 9.22 -3.72 -10.66
CA GLY A 141 9.20 -4.13 -12.06
C GLY A 141 10.41 -3.59 -12.82
N PHE A 142 10.72 -2.30 -12.69
CA PHE A 142 11.90 -1.71 -13.34
C PHE A 142 13.21 -2.35 -12.86
N ILE A 143 13.33 -2.58 -11.56
CA ILE A 143 14.47 -3.30 -10.99
C ILE A 143 14.57 -4.70 -11.60
N LEU A 144 13.48 -5.47 -11.62
CA LEU A 144 13.46 -6.82 -12.17
C LEU A 144 13.90 -6.82 -13.64
N TYR A 145 13.37 -5.89 -14.44
CA TYR A 145 13.75 -5.70 -15.84
C TYR A 145 15.26 -5.48 -16.00
N THR A 146 15.82 -4.48 -15.31
CA THR A 146 17.25 -4.16 -15.43
C THR A 146 18.15 -5.33 -15.02
N THR A 147 17.76 -6.08 -13.99
CA THR A 147 18.51 -7.26 -13.53
C THR A 147 18.41 -8.45 -14.46
N LEU A 148 17.23 -8.72 -15.02
CA LEU A 148 17.02 -9.78 -16.01
C LEU A 148 17.79 -9.47 -17.30
N GLN A 149 17.72 -8.22 -17.76
CA GLN A 149 18.48 -7.75 -18.91
C GLN A 149 19.99 -7.88 -18.69
N GLY A 150 20.49 -7.47 -17.52
CA GLY A 150 21.90 -7.62 -17.16
C GLY A 150 22.35 -9.08 -17.12
N ALA A 151 21.53 -9.98 -16.55
CA ALA A 151 21.81 -11.41 -16.51
C ALA A 151 21.86 -12.02 -17.92
N LEU A 152 20.85 -11.76 -18.74
CA LEU A 152 20.79 -12.26 -20.13
C LEU A 152 21.95 -11.73 -20.97
N SER A 153 22.31 -10.45 -20.81
CA SER A 153 23.45 -9.86 -21.52
C SER A 153 24.75 -10.59 -21.18
N ARG A 154 25.00 -10.92 -19.90
CA ARG A 154 26.18 -11.71 -19.48
C ARG A 154 26.19 -13.11 -20.09
N VAL A 155 25.04 -13.79 -20.15
CA VAL A 155 24.93 -15.11 -20.80
C VAL A 155 25.25 -15.00 -22.30
N LEU A 156 24.75 -13.97 -22.98
CA LEU A 156 25.02 -13.74 -24.39
C LEU A 156 26.50 -13.42 -24.66
N TYR A 157 27.17 -12.67 -23.78
CA TYR A 157 28.62 -12.46 -23.86
C TYR A 157 29.42 -13.76 -23.73
N VAL A 158 29.04 -14.64 -22.79
CA VAL A 158 29.70 -15.96 -22.64
C VAL A 158 29.51 -16.83 -23.88
N LEU A 159 28.32 -16.81 -24.48
CA LEU A 159 28.03 -17.54 -25.73
C LEU A 159 28.78 -16.96 -26.95
N GLN A 160 29.13 -15.68 -26.91
CA GLN A 160 29.99 -15.06 -27.91
C GLN A 160 31.45 -15.50 -27.76
N ASP A 161 31.99 -15.46 -26.53
CA ASP A 161 33.38 -15.85 -26.26
C ASP A 161 33.64 -17.32 -26.61
N THR A 162 32.62 -18.18 -26.56
CA THR A 162 32.69 -19.58 -27.00
C THR A 162 32.47 -19.77 -28.52
N ASN A 163 32.44 -18.69 -29.30
CA ASN A 163 32.22 -18.67 -30.76
C ASN A 163 30.92 -19.34 -31.24
N MET A 164 29.93 -19.57 -30.35
CA MET A 164 28.66 -20.17 -30.73
C MET A 164 27.75 -19.20 -31.51
N ILE A 165 27.97 -17.89 -31.39
CA ILE A 165 27.19 -16.84 -32.04
C ILE A 165 28.17 -15.80 -32.62
N SER A 166 28.22 -15.61 -33.95
CA SER A 166 29.24 -14.75 -34.60
C SER A 166 28.83 -13.27 -34.75
N SER A 167 27.54 -12.93 -34.59
CA SER A 167 27.00 -11.56 -34.75
C SER A 167 26.28 -11.07 -33.48
N THR A 168 26.98 -11.14 -32.36
CA THR A 168 26.36 -11.11 -31.03
C THR A 168 25.93 -9.72 -30.58
N MET A 169 26.64 -8.64 -30.93
CA MET A 169 26.22 -7.29 -30.53
C MET A 169 24.89 -6.87 -31.16
N PHE A 170 24.64 -7.24 -32.42
CA PHE A 170 23.38 -6.94 -33.10
C PHE A 170 22.23 -7.79 -32.55
N PHE A 171 22.48 -9.08 -32.30
CA PHE A 171 21.51 -9.98 -31.69
C PHE A 171 21.14 -9.56 -30.25
N ILE A 172 22.13 -9.19 -29.43
CA ILE A 172 21.92 -8.61 -28.08
C ILE A 172 21.07 -7.34 -28.17
N GLY A 173 21.36 -6.46 -29.12
CA GLY A 173 20.58 -5.24 -29.37
C GLY A 173 19.11 -5.55 -29.69
N ILE A 174 18.84 -6.47 -30.60
CA ILE A 174 17.49 -6.89 -30.97
C ILE A 174 16.75 -7.52 -29.79
N CYS A 175 17.39 -8.47 -29.10
CA CYS A 175 16.80 -9.09 -27.91
C CYS A 175 16.44 -8.04 -26.85
N ASN A 176 17.33 -7.08 -26.59
CA ASN A 176 17.07 -6.01 -25.63
C ASN A 176 15.88 -5.12 -26.03
N ILE A 177 15.73 -4.80 -27.32
CA ILE A 177 14.59 -4.02 -27.82
C ILE A 177 13.28 -4.82 -27.64
N ILE A 178 13.28 -6.11 -27.99
CA ILE A 178 12.10 -6.98 -27.83
C ILE A 178 11.73 -7.10 -26.34
N PHE A 179 12.71 -7.31 -25.46
CA PHE A 179 12.49 -7.37 -24.02
C PHE A 179 11.99 -6.05 -23.44
N ALA A 180 12.50 -4.90 -23.91
CA ALA A 180 12.03 -3.59 -23.50
C ALA A 180 10.55 -3.39 -23.88
N ILE A 181 10.17 -3.72 -25.12
CA ILE A 181 8.79 -3.63 -25.60
C ILE A 181 7.88 -4.56 -24.79
N ALA A 182 8.29 -5.81 -24.60
CA ALA A 182 7.54 -6.80 -23.82
C ALA A 182 7.35 -6.34 -22.36
N PHE A 183 8.37 -5.76 -21.74
CA PHE A 183 8.29 -5.23 -20.38
C PHE A 183 7.29 -4.07 -20.28
N VAL A 184 7.34 -3.10 -21.21
CA VAL A 184 6.38 -1.99 -21.26
C VAL A 184 4.94 -2.50 -21.43
N LEU A 185 4.74 -3.52 -22.28
CA LEU A 185 3.42 -4.13 -22.48
C LEU A 185 2.91 -4.82 -21.21
N VAL A 186 3.74 -5.60 -20.54
CA VAL A 186 3.38 -6.29 -19.28
C VAL A 186 3.05 -5.27 -18.18
N GLU A 187 3.87 -4.23 -18.04
CA GLU A 187 3.63 -3.14 -17.09
C GLU A 187 2.30 -2.43 -17.38
N TYR A 188 2.02 -2.14 -18.65
CA TYR A 188 0.77 -1.55 -19.09
C TYR A 188 -0.45 -2.44 -18.79
N ILE A 189 -0.34 -3.75 -19.03
CA ILE A 189 -1.41 -4.71 -18.72
C ILE A 189 -1.66 -4.76 -17.21
N ILE A 190 -0.61 -4.84 -16.39
CA ILE A 190 -0.80 -4.90 -14.93
C ILE A 190 -1.34 -3.56 -14.40
N TYR A 191 -0.88 -2.43 -14.93
CA TYR A 191 -1.42 -1.12 -14.59
C TYR A 191 -2.92 -1.02 -14.90
N THR A 192 -3.35 -1.44 -16.09
CA THR A 192 -4.76 -1.43 -16.48
C THR A 192 -5.61 -2.37 -15.63
N LEU A 193 -5.11 -3.56 -15.28
CA LEU A 193 -5.80 -4.48 -14.35
C LEU A 193 -5.95 -3.88 -12.95
N ILE A 194 -4.93 -3.23 -12.41
CA ILE A 194 -5.00 -2.55 -11.10
C ILE A 194 -6.02 -1.41 -11.15
N LEU A 195 -5.99 -0.62 -12.23
CA LEU A 195 -6.93 0.49 -12.41
C LEU A 195 -8.37 -0.02 -12.50
N GLN A 196 -8.62 -1.09 -13.26
CA GLN A 196 -9.94 -1.73 -13.34
C GLN A 196 -10.43 -2.23 -11.99
N ARG A 197 -9.56 -2.86 -11.19
CA ARG A 197 -9.91 -3.30 -9.82
C ARG A 197 -10.30 -2.11 -8.93
N LYS A 198 -9.52 -1.03 -8.96
CA LYS A 198 -9.83 0.19 -8.19
C LYS A 198 -11.14 0.83 -8.64
N TYR A 199 -11.38 0.88 -9.95
CA TYR A 199 -12.61 1.41 -10.52
C TYR A 199 -13.83 0.58 -10.09
N HIS A 200 -13.74 -0.75 -10.10
CA HIS A 200 -14.81 -1.63 -9.61
C HIS A 200 -15.07 -1.47 -8.12
N MET A 201 -14.02 -1.32 -7.30
CA MET A 201 -14.17 -1.03 -5.87
C MET A 201 -14.87 0.31 -5.63
N LEU A 202 -14.50 1.35 -6.39
CA LEU A 202 -15.13 2.67 -6.31
C LEU A 202 -16.61 2.62 -6.72
N LEU A 203 -16.95 1.91 -7.81
CA LEU A 203 -18.34 1.71 -8.23
C LEU A 203 -19.16 1.00 -7.17
N ARG A 204 -18.61 -0.06 -6.56
CA ARG A 204 -19.29 -0.80 -5.48
C ARG A 204 -19.55 0.08 -4.27
N ASN A 205 -18.55 0.86 -3.84
CA ASN A 205 -18.70 1.81 -2.73
C ASN A 205 -19.73 2.91 -3.05
N LYS A 206 -19.75 3.41 -4.29
CA LYS A 206 -20.74 4.39 -4.74
C LYS A 206 -22.15 3.81 -4.69
N ALA A 207 -22.35 2.59 -5.18
CA ALA A 207 -23.66 1.93 -5.13
C ALA A 207 -24.13 1.70 -3.68
N GLN A 208 -23.22 1.30 -2.78
CA GLN A 208 -23.51 1.17 -1.35
C GLN A 208 -23.90 2.52 -0.72
N MET A 209 -23.21 3.61 -1.08
CA MET A 209 -23.59 4.96 -0.66
C MET A 209 -24.98 5.35 -1.16
N GLU A 210 -25.29 5.14 -2.44
CA GLU A 210 -26.60 5.50 -3.00
C GLU A 210 -27.76 4.74 -2.34
N ASP A 211 -27.59 3.46 -2.02
CA ASP A 211 -28.61 2.68 -1.32
C ASP A 211 -28.80 3.17 0.13
N TYR A 212 -27.71 3.51 0.81
CA TYR A 212 -27.75 4.13 2.14
C TYR A 212 -28.56 5.44 2.13
N TYR A 213 -28.31 6.33 1.16
CA TYR A 213 -29.06 7.58 1.04
C TYR A 213 -30.56 7.37 0.79
N ARG A 214 -30.93 6.36 -0.01
CA ARG A 214 -32.34 6.02 -0.22
C ARG A 214 -33.01 5.59 1.08
N GLN A 215 -32.34 4.78 1.89
CA GLN A 215 -32.88 4.34 3.18
C GLN A 215 -33.05 5.51 4.16
N VAL A 216 -32.05 6.39 4.27
CA VAL A 216 -32.14 7.58 5.14
C VAL A 216 -33.24 8.53 4.68
N SER A 217 -33.35 8.82 3.37
CA SER A 217 -34.41 9.66 2.83
C SER A 217 -35.80 9.08 3.10
N LYS A 218 -35.96 7.76 2.98
CA LYS A 218 -37.23 7.08 3.29
C LYS A 218 -37.59 7.22 4.76
N HIS A 219 -36.63 7.00 5.68
CA HIS A 219 -36.88 7.17 7.11
C HIS A 219 -37.21 8.63 7.49
N ILE A 220 -36.52 9.61 6.91
CA ILE A 220 -36.87 11.03 7.14
C ILE A 220 -38.30 11.32 6.68
N ARG A 221 -38.71 10.78 5.53
CA ARG A 221 -40.07 10.97 5.01
C ARG A 221 -41.13 10.33 5.91
N GLU A 222 -40.86 9.12 6.41
CA GLU A 222 -41.74 8.42 7.36
C GLU A 222 -41.89 9.21 8.68
N ILE A 223 -40.82 9.83 9.17
CA ILE A 223 -40.88 10.72 10.35
C ILE A 223 -41.70 11.98 10.06
N ASP A 224 -41.53 12.58 8.89
CA ASP A 224 -42.25 13.82 8.58
C ASP A 224 -43.75 13.57 8.36
N GLU A 225 -44.11 12.47 7.70
CA GLU A 225 -45.51 12.00 7.58
C GLU A 225 -46.12 11.75 8.97
N THR A 226 -45.38 11.10 9.88
CA THR A 226 -45.86 10.88 11.26
C THR A 226 -45.96 12.17 12.07
N ARG A 227 -45.06 13.15 11.86
CA ARG A 227 -45.14 14.48 12.48
C ARG A 227 -46.35 15.27 12.01
N ILE A 228 -46.65 15.24 10.71
CA ILE A 228 -47.82 15.91 10.12
C ILE A 228 -49.12 15.31 10.68
N LEU A 229 -49.20 13.98 10.74
CA LEU A 229 -50.34 13.28 11.35
C LEU A 229 -50.51 13.64 12.83
N LEU A 230 -49.42 13.76 13.59
CA LEU A 230 -49.47 14.25 14.98
C LEU A 230 -49.94 15.70 15.07
N GLY A 231 -49.46 16.57 14.18
CA GLY A 231 -49.90 17.96 14.09
C GLY A 231 -51.38 18.10 13.74
N GLN A 232 -51.92 17.22 12.91
CA GLN A 232 -53.34 17.17 12.60
C GLN A 232 -54.16 16.58 13.75
N GLY A 233 -53.70 15.50 14.39
CA GLY A 233 -54.36 14.90 15.55
C GLY A 233 -54.42 15.83 16.75
N THR A 234 -53.35 16.59 17.02
CA THR A 234 -53.32 17.60 18.09
C THR A 234 -54.20 18.81 17.79
N LYS A 235 -54.27 19.26 16.53
CA LYS A 235 -55.22 20.30 16.11
C LYS A 235 -56.67 19.84 16.21
N LEU A 236 -56.97 18.59 15.87
CA LEU A 236 -58.30 18.00 16.03
C LEU A 236 -58.69 17.86 17.51
N LEU A 237 -57.75 17.45 18.37
CA LEU A 237 -57.98 17.41 19.82
C LEU A 237 -58.14 18.81 20.43
N ALA A 238 -57.39 19.81 19.95
CA ALA A 238 -57.54 21.21 20.38
C ALA A 238 -58.85 21.83 19.89
N ALA A 239 -59.30 21.51 18.67
CA ALA A 239 -60.59 21.91 18.14
C ALA A 239 -61.75 21.24 18.91
N ALA A 240 -61.62 19.95 19.24
CA ALA A 240 -62.56 19.26 20.10
C ALA A 240 -62.62 19.88 21.51
N HIS A 241 -61.48 20.34 22.05
CA HIS A 241 -61.44 21.09 23.32
C HIS A 241 -62.05 22.49 23.22
N GLN A 242 -61.94 23.18 22.08
CA GLN A 242 -62.59 24.48 21.86
C GLN A 242 -64.10 24.36 21.65
N GLU A 243 -64.58 23.28 21.03
CA GLU A 243 -66.02 22.99 20.91
C GLU A 243 -66.62 22.45 22.22
N GLN A 244 -65.81 21.99 23.18
CA GLN A 244 -66.30 21.46 24.46
C GLN A 244 -66.60 22.52 25.54
N GLN A 245 -66.46 23.81 25.22
CA GLN A 245 -66.76 24.89 26.17
C GLN A 245 -68.15 25.50 26.01
N ASP A 246 -68.92 25.10 24.99
CA ASP A 246 -70.35 25.39 24.89
C ASP A 246 -71.14 24.12 24.57
N SER A 247 -71.99 23.71 25.51
CA SER A 247 -73.01 22.65 25.46
C SER A 247 -72.60 21.16 25.60
N MET A 248 -72.91 20.67 26.82
CA MET A 248 -73.47 19.37 27.23
C MET A 248 -73.36 18.12 26.31
N GLU A 249 -72.85 17.04 26.93
CA GLU A 249 -73.00 15.61 26.59
C GLU A 249 -72.52 15.13 25.21
N LEU A 250 -71.26 14.69 25.13
CA LEU A 250 -70.92 13.45 24.41
C LEU A 250 -69.66 12.81 24.99
N SER A 251 -69.78 11.52 25.31
CA SER A 251 -68.72 10.67 25.88
C SER A 251 -67.42 10.76 25.08
N PRO A 252 -66.24 10.94 25.73
CA PRO A 252 -64.97 10.89 25.01
C PRO A 252 -64.84 9.48 24.45
N LYS A 253 -64.62 9.37 23.14
CA LYS A 253 -64.18 8.11 22.55
C LYS A 253 -62.81 7.82 23.16
N GLU A 254 -62.80 7.03 24.25
CA GLU A 254 -61.60 6.58 24.94
C GLU A 254 -60.70 5.92 23.89
N LEU A 255 -59.59 6.58 23.58
CA LEU A 255 -58.54 5.99 22.76
C LEU A 255 -57.94 4.85 23.60
N ASP A 256 -58.07 3.61 23.12
CA ASP A 256 -57.72 2.42 23.89
C ASP A 256 -56.26 2.53 24.37
N PRO A 257 -55.98 2.55 25.70
CA PRO A 257 -54.64 2.76 26.24
C PRO A 257 -53.61 1.73 25.73
N LYS A 258 -54.08 0.56 25.25
CA LYS A 258 -53.23 -0.43 24.58
C LYS A 258 -52.76 0.01 23.19
N GLU A 259 -53.60 0.67 22.39
CA GLU A 259 -53.18 1.22 21.10
C GLU A 259 -52.17 2.35 21.29
N LEU A 260 -52.37 3.21 22.30
CA LEU A 260 -51.44 4.30 22.63
C LEU A 260 -50.08 3.77 23.10
N GLN A 261 -50.04 2.71 23.94
CA GLN A 261 -48.79 2.08 24.36
C GLN A 261 -48.08 1.36 23.22
N THR A 262 -48.82 0.69 22.34
CA THR A 262 -48.27 0.05 21.14
C THR A 262 -47.74 1.09 20.16
N TYR A 263 -48.37 2.26 20.09
CA TYR A 263 -47.93 3.38 19.28
C TYR A 263 -46.66 4.04 19.84
N LEU A 264 -46.60 4.30 21.15
CA LEU A 264 -45.42 4.86 21.82
C LEU A 264 -44.21 3.92 21.75
N SER A 265 -44.41 2.61 21.85
CA SER A 265 -43.32 1.64 21.68
C SER A 265 -42.79 1.60 20.25
N ARG A 266 -43.68 1.73 19.25
CA ARG A 266 -43.31 1.82 17.83
C ARG A 266 -42.55 3.11 17.52
N LEU A 267 -43.00 4.24 18.07
CA LEU A 267 -42.34 5.53 17.92
C LEU A 267 -40.95 5.53 18.59
N LYS A 268 -40.85 4.91 19.78
CA LYS A 268 -39.58 4.74 20.49
C LYS A 268 -38.60 3.86 19.70
N SER A 269 -39.07 2.74 19.13
CA SER A 269 -38.20 1.88 18.32
C SER A 269 -37.75 2.57 17.03
N GLN A 270 -38.61 3.40 16.42
CA GLN A 270 -38.24 4.20 15.26
C GLN A 270 -37.22 5.30 15.61
N TYR A 271 -37.34 5.92 16.78
CA TYR A 271 -36.39 6.92 17.26
C TYR A 271 -35.04 6.29 17.65
N GLU A 272 -35.05 5.10 18.27
CA GLU A 272 -33.84 4.31 18.53
C GLU A 272 -33.16 3.86 17.23
N ALA A 273 -33.93 3.46 16.21
CA ALA A 273 -33.41 3.16 14.87
C ALA A 273 -32.80 4.39 14.18
N LEU A 274 -33.31 5.60 14.45
CA LEU A 274 -32.67 6.84 13.99
C LEU A 274 -31.42 7.23 14.77
N GLY A 275 -31.32 6.81 16.04
CA GLY A 275 -30.08 6.92 16.82
C GLY A 275 -28.92 6.11 16.24
N GLU A 276 -29.19 5.19 15.32
CA GLU A 276 -28.21 4.39 14.56
C GLU A 276 -27.80 5.03 13.23
N VAL A 277 -28.46 6.12 12.82
CA VAL A 277 -28.10 6.91 11.66
C VAL A 277 -27.11 7.99 12.12
N PHE A 278 -25.85 7.76 11.83
CA PHE A 278 -24.82 8.77 12.03
C PHE A 278 -24.99 9.88 10.98
N PHE A 279 -24.75 11.13 11.39
CA PHE A 279 -24.69 12.28 10.50
C PHE A 279 -23.27 12.82 10.54
N CYS A 280 -22.40 12.27 9.68
CA CYS A 280 -21.04 12.78 9.51
C CYS A 280 -20.96 13.64 8.24
N ASN A 281 -20.27 14.78 8.31
CA ASN A 281 -20.03 15.64 7.14
C ASN A 281 -19.09 15.00 6.09
N ASP A 282 -18.37 13.94 6.47
CA ASP A 282 -17.54 13.14 5.55
C ASP A 282 -18.17 11.76 5.35
N PHE A 283 -18.91 11.67 4.26
CA PHE A 283 -19.87 10.60 3.98
C PHE A 283 -19.24 9.21 3.79
N ALA A 284 -17.96 9.16 3.41
CA ALA A 284 -17.22 7.90 3.30
C ALA A 284 -16.90 7.29 4.68
N ILE A 285 -16.69 8.14 5.69
CA ILE A 285 -16.39 7.71 7.06
C ILE A 285 -17.65 7.14 7.72
N ASP A 286 -18.81 7.72 7.40
CA ASP A 286 -20.11 7.33 7.95
C ASP A 286 -20.51 5.90 7.58
N SER A 287 -20.35 5.54 6.30
CA SER A 287 -20.64 4.19 5.80
C SER A 287 -19.75 3.11 6.44
N VAL A 288 -18.46 3.40 6.64
CA VAL A 288 -17.51 2.47 7.27
C VAL A 288 -17.79 2.29 8.76
N LEU A 289 -18.14 3.38 9.45
CA LEU A 289 -18.50 3.35 10.87
C LEU A 289 -19.79 2.58 11.11
N ARG A 290 -20.79 2.72 10.23
CA ARG A 290 -22.06 1.96 10.33
C ARG A 290 -21.82 0.45 10.19
N ASP A 291 -21.02 0.03 9.20
CA ASP A 291 -20.68 -1.40 9.03
C ASP A 291 -19.90 -1.96 10.24
N PHE A 292 -19.01 -1.15 10.81
CA PHE A 292 -18.28 -1.53 12.03
C PHE A 292 -19.21 -1.73 13.23
N VAL A 293 -20.16 -0.81 13.45
CA VAL A 293 -21.15 -0.89 14.55
C VAL A 293 -22.09 -2.08 14.35
N ILE A 294 -22.58 -2.32 13.14
CA ILE A 294 -23.43 -3.48 12.81
C ILE A 294 -22.67 -4.78 13.09
N SER A 295 -21.40 -4.87 12.68
CA SER A 295 -20.55 -6.05 12.95
C SER A 295 -20.31 -6.27 14.44
N CYS A 296 -20.09 -5.20 15.22
CA CYS A 296 -19.89 -5.27 16.67
C CYS A 296 -21.16 -5.71 17.40
N ARG A 297 -22.34 -5.24 16.99
CA ARG A 297 -23.63 -5.67 17.56
C ARG A 297 -23.99 -7.12 17.24
N GLN A 298 -23.69 -7.59 16.02
CA GLN A 298 -23.84 -9.03 15.68
C GLN A 298 -22.98 -9.92 16.58
N LYS A 299 -21.92 -9.37 17.17
CA LYS A 299 -21.03 -10.04 18.14
C LYS A 299 -21.38 -9.76 19.61
N GLY A 300 -22.49 -9.06 19.88
CA GLY A 300 -22.95 -8.74 21.24
C GLY A 300 -22.10 -7.70 21.97
N ILE A 301 -21.30 -6.91 21.25
CA ILE A 301 -20.40 -5.91 21.84
C ILE A 301 -21.11 -4.55 21.85
N GLY A 302 -21.38 -4.03 23.06
CA GLY A 302 -21.82 -2.65 23.25
C GLY A 302 -20.72 -1.69 22.82
N THR A 303 -21.01 -0.84 21.84
CA THR A 303 -20.04 0.11 21.28
C THR A 303 -20.49 1.54 21.61
N ASP A 304 -19.91 2.13 22.65
CA ASP A 304 -19.98 3.56 22.91
C ASP A 304 -18.88 4.25 22.11
N ILE A 305 -19.23 4.81 20.95
CA ILE A 305 -18.29 5.58 20.13
C ILE A 305 -18.29 7.04 20.61
N LEU A 306 -17.31 7.37 21.47
CA LEU A 306 -17.03 8.74 21.88
C LEU A 306 -16.19 9.47 20.83
N PHE A 307 -16.81 10.40 20.11
CA PHE A 307 -16.11 11.30 19.20
C PHE A 307 -15.48 12.46 19.99
N HIS A 308 -14.21 12.33 20.37
CA HIS A 308 -13.54 13.38 21.16
C HIS A 308 -13.11 14.63 20.37
N GLU A 309 -13.23 14.64 19.03
CA GLU A 309 -12.76 15.77 18.22
C GLU A 309 -13.68 16.16 17.04
N TYR A 310 -15.00 16.00 17.17
CA TYR A 310 -15.92 16.52 16.15
C TYR A 310 -17.00 17.42 16.76
N LYS A 311 -16.88 18.73 16.49
CA LYS A 311 -17.92 19.72 16.81
C LYS A 311 -19.18 19.37 16.01
N ARG A 312 -20.16 18.74 16.67
CA ARG A 312 -21.57 18.78 16.22
C ARG A 312 -21.95 20.25 16.03
N GLY A 313 -22.04 20.71 14.78
CA GLY A 313 -22.76 21.93 14.49
C GLY A 313 -24.19 21.73 14.96
N LYS A 314 -24.69 22.58 15.87
CA LYS A 314 -26.11 22.63 16.18
C LYS A 314 -26.83 23.01 14.89
N VAL A 315 -27.64 22.11 14.34
CA VAL A 315 -28.60 22.47 13.30
C VAL A 315 -29.54 23.49 13.94
N ALA A 316 -29.50 24.72 13.44
CA ALA A 316 -30.42 25.76 13.88
C ALA A 316 -31.83 25.37 13.45
N ALA A 317 -32.81 25.62 14.31
CA ALA A 317 -34.21 25.25 14.08
C ALA A 317 -34.87 25.90 12.84
N GLY A 318 -34.13 26.72 12.08
CA GLY A 318 -34.58 27.37 10.85
C GLY A 318 -34.26 26.62 9.56
N ASP A 319 -33.30 25.70 9.54
CA ASP A 319 -32.88 25.01 8.30
C ASP A 319 -33.64 23.70 8.05
N ALA A 320 -34.60 23.36 8.91
CA ALA A 320 -35.49 22.19 8.75
C ALA A 320 -36.78 22.52 7.98
N ALA A 321 -36.83 23.68 7.32
CA ALA A 321 -37.93 24.11 6.48
C ALA A 321 -37.39 24.77 5.20
N ALA A 322 -36.85 23.94 4.30
CA ALA A 322 -36.65 24.28 2.89
C ALA A 322 -36.84 23.02 2.03
#